data_AF-A5KSH7-F1
#
_entry.id   AF-A5KSH7-F1
#
_cell.length_a   1.000
_cell.length_b   1.000
_cell.length_c   1.000
_cell.angle_alpha   90.00
_cell.angle_beta   90.00
_cell.angle_gamma   90.00
#
_symmetry.space_group_name_H-M   'P 1'
#
loop_
_entity.id
_entity.type
_entity.pdbx_description
1 polymer ?
#
loop_
_entity_poly.entity_id
_entity_poly.type
_entity_poly.pdbx_seq_one_letter_code
_entity_poly.pdbx_strand_id
1 'polypeptide(L)'
;MEPNLKRVTAEIKKVMRYFSERIDPDKKLEQVIIVGGGSNIPGLGDYFTNGLIMPARIASPWQVLDFSELSQPSRQFKPRYITVAGLASVDPRKILA
;
A
#
# COMPACT_ATOMS: atom_id res chain seq x y z
N MET A 1 13.53 -13.99 9.06
CA MET A 1 12.75 -12.86 8.49
C MET A 1 13.48 -11.52 8.57
N GLU A 2 14.09 -11.18 9.71
CA GLU A 2 14.78 -9.90 9.92
C GLU A 2 15.77 -9.50 8.81
N PRO A 3 16.63 -10.39 8.25
CA PRO A 3 17.54 -9.99 7.18
C PRO A 3 16.82 -9.53 5.90
N ASN A 4 15.66 -10.12 5.59
CA ASN A 4 14.89 -9.78 4.39
C ASN A 4 14.13 -8.46 4.58
N LEU A 5 13.53 -8.22 5.75
CA LEU A 5 12.84 -6.96 6.03
C LEU A 5 13.79 -5.77 6.10
N LYS A 6 15.02 -5.97 6.61
CA LYS A 6 16.09 -4.94 6.55
C LYS A 6 16.44 -4.58 5.12
N ARG A 7 16.59 -5.58 4.23
CA ARG A 7 16.84 -5.35 2.80
C ARG A 7 15.71 -4.58 2.15
N VAL A 8 14.45 -4.98 2.37
CA VAL A 8 13.28 -4.25 1.85
C VAL A 8 13.25 -2.80 2.35
N THR A 9 13.53 -2.57 3.65
CA THR A 9 13.61 -1.22 4.21
C THR A 9 14.69 -0.37 3.51
N ALA A 10 15.85 -0.96 3.23
CA ALA A 10 16.93 -0.27 2.51
C ALA A 10 16.52 0.09 1.07
N GLU A 11 15.84 -0.80 0.36
CA GLU A 11 15.34 -0.50 -0.99
C GLU A 11 14.26 0.58 -0.98
N ILE A 12 13.33 0.55 -0.02
CA ILE A 12 12.32 1.62 0.14
C ILE A 12 13.01 2.97 0.34
N LYS A 13 14.02 3.05 1.22
CA LYS A 13 14.77 4.29 1.45
C LYS A 13 15.46 4.81 0.19
N LYS A 14 16.01 3.92 -0.65
CA LYS A 14 16.62 4.32 -1.94
C LYS A 14 15.59 4.93 -2.87
N VAL A 15 14.41 4.33 -2.98
CA VAL A 15 13.32 4.86 -3.81
C VAL A 15 12.80 6.19 -3.29
N MET A 16 12.60 6.33 -1.97
CA MET A 16 12.20 7.59 -1.34
C MET A 16 13.20 8.71 -1.64
N ARG A 17 14.50 8.44 -1.44
CA ARG A 17 15.57 9.40 -1.74
C ARG A 17 15.58 9.77 -3.22
N TYR A 18 15.48 8.79 -4.11
CA TYR A 18 15.44 9.03 -5.55
C TYR A 18 14.25 9.93 -5.94
N PHE A 19 13.05 9.67 -5.40
CA PHE A 19 11.89 10.51 -5.65
C PHE A 19 12.14 11.96 -5.21
N SER A 20 12.61 12.16 -3.98
CA SER A 20 12.87 13.49 -3.41
C SER A 20 14.05 14.23 -4.06
N GLU A 21 15.02 13.53 -4.65
CA GLU A 21 16.18 14.17 -5.28
C GLU A 21 16.01 14.37 -6.80
N ARG A 22 15.20 13.53 -7.47
CA ARG A 22 15.19 13.42 -8.94
C ARG A 22 13.84 13.59 -9.61
N ILE A 23 12.74 13.36 -8.90
CA ILE A 23 11.39 13.37 -9.51
C ILE A 23 10.66 14.67 -9.17
N ASP A 24 10.54 14.98 -7.88
CA ASP A 24 9.79 16.14 -7.43
C ASP A 24 10.38 16.67 -6.12
N PRO A 25 11.43 17.51 -6.18
CA PRO A 25 12.16 17.98 -5.01
C PRO A 25 11.34 18.83 -4.04
N ASP A 26 10.32 19.51 -4.56
CA ASP A 26 9.44 20.37 -3.77
C ASP A 26 8.33 19.55 -3.06
N LYS A 27 8.09 18.31 -3.51
CA LYS A 27 7.06 17.45 -2.95
C LYS A 27 7.59 16.55 -1.85
N LYS A 28 7.13 16.82 -0.63
CA LYS A 28 7.42 16.02 0.54
C LYS A 28 6.63 14.69 0.52
N LEU A 29 7.33 13.58 0.75
CA LEU A 29 6.70 12.30 1.07
C LEU A 29 6.18 12.33 2.51
N GLU A 30 4.89 12.02 2.69
CA GLU A 30 4.23 12.08 4.00
C GLU A 30 3.92 10.70 4.60
N GLN A 31 3.78 9.68 3.74
CA GLN A 31 3.43 8.34 4.17
C GLN A 31 3.82 7.27 3.14
N VAL A 32 3.95 6.04 3.63
CA VAL A 32 4.08 4.81 2.83
C VAL A 32 2.82 3.98 2.99
N ILE A 33 2.19 3.63 1.87
CA ILE A 33 1.04 2.72 1.84
C ILE A 33 1.52 1.33 1.42
N ILE A 34 1.22 0.32 2.25
CA ILE A 34 1.59 -1.07 2.05
C ILE A 34 0.37 -1.81 1.48
N VAL A 35 0.54 -2.43 0.32
CA VAL A 35 -0.49 -3.18 -0.40
C VAL A 35 -0.03 -4.60 -0.70
N GLY A 36 -0.95 -5.46 -1.19
CA GLY A 36 -0.63 -6.81 -1.64
C GLY A 36 -0.62 -7.85 -0.52
N GLY A 37 -0.58 -9.13 -0.90
CA GLY A 37 -0.73 -10.26 0.03
C GLY A 37 0.31 -10.32 1.16
N GLY A 38 1.52 -9.79 0.93
CA GLY A 38 2.57 -9.72 1.95
C GLY A 38 2.32 -8.70 3.07
N SER A 39 1.34 -7.81 2.92
CA SER A 39 1.02 -6.80 3.93
C SER A 39 0.27 -7.33 5.15
N ASN A 40 -0.22 -8.58 5.10
CA ASN A 40 -0.93 -9.22 6.22
C ASN A 40 -0.03 -9.65 7.38
N ILE A 41 1.29 -9.40 7.31
CA ILE A 41 2.22 -9.72 8.39
C ILE A 41 1.90 -8.83 9.61
N PRO A 42 1.59 -9.40 10.79
CA PRO A 42 1.37 -8.63 12.00
C PRO A 42 2.57 -7.75 12.35
N GLY A 43 2.33 -6.49 12.72
CA GLY A 43 3.36 -5.52 13.10
C GLY A 43 4.19 -4.97 11.93
N LEU A 44 3.89 -5.31 10.67
CA LEU A 44 4.67 -4.85 9.51
C LEU A 44 4.61 -3.33 9.32
N GLY A 45 3.44 -2.72 9.56
CA GLY A 45 3.29 -1.26 9.52
C GLY A 45 4.17 -0.56 10.55
N ASP A 46 4.23 -1.07 11.78
CA ASP A 46 5.06 -0.51 12.85
C ASP A 46 6.55 -0.70 12.55
N TYR A 47 6.92 -1.88 12.06
CA TYR A 47 8.29 -2.18 11.64
C TYR A 47 8.80 -1.16 10.61
N PHE A 48 8.04 -0.91 9.54
CA PHE A 48 8.42 0.07 8.53
C PHE A 48 8.31 1.50 9.04
N THR A 49 7.34 1.82 9.89
CA THR A 49 7.23 3.16 10.49
C THR A 49 8.51 3.51 11.25
N ASN A 50 8.99 2.59 12.08
CA ASN A 50 10.23 2.76 12.85
C ASN A 50 11.47 2.75 11.95
N GLY A 51 11.52 1.86 10.96
CA GLY A 51 12.67 1.75 10.07
C GLY A 51 12.85 2.92 9.12
N LEU A 52 11.76 3.56 8.70
CA LEU A 52 11.73 4.64 7.71
C LEU A 52 11.63 6.04 8.35
N ILE A 53 11.26 6.13 9.64
CA ILE A 53 10.93 7.40 10.31
C ILE A 53 9.83 8.16 9.52
N MET A 54 8.84 7.39 9.03
CA MET A 54 7.73 7.88 8.22
C MET A 54 6.52 6.98 8.47
N PRO A 55 5.30 7.52 8.59
CA PRO A 55 4.10 6.70 8.74
C PRO A 55 3.97 5.64 7.63
N ALA A 56 4.01 4.37 8.01
CA ALA A 56 3.73 3.26 7.11
C ALA A 56 2.41 2.59 7.52
N ARG A 57 1.48 2.45 6.57
CA ARG A 57 0.10 1.99 6.83
C ARG A 57 -0.31 0.93 5.82
N ILE A 58 -0.99 -0.12 6.28
CA ILE A 58 -1.59 -1.12 5.39
C ILE A 58 -2.85 -0.53 4.78
N ALA A 59 -3.02 -0.63 3.46
CA ALA A 59 -4.19 -0.12 2.78
C ALA A 59 -5.47 -0.84 3.23
N SER A 60 -6.51 -0.06 3.57
CA SER A 60 -7.83 -0.58 3.93
C SER A 60 -8.93 0.30 3.33
N PRO A 61 -9.22 0.19 2.02
CA PRO A 61 -10.36 0.89 1.42
C PRO A 61 -11.70 0.18 1.64
N TRP A 62 -11.71 -1.00 2.27
CA TRP A 62 -12.87 -1.91 2.32
C TRP A 62 -14.13 -1.31 2.92
N GLN A 63 -14.00 -0.29 3.77
CA GLN A 63 -15.09 0.41 4.42
C GLN A 63 -15.79 1.44 3.51
N VAL A 64 -15.13 1.86 2.42
CA VAL A 64 -15.65 2.89 1.51
C VAL A 64 -16.09 2.34 0.15
N LEU A 65 -15.93 1.03 -0.08
CA LEU A 65 -16.37 0.38 -1.30
C LEU A 65 -17.84 -0.06 -1.18
N ASP A 66 -18.60 0.09 -2.25
CA ASP A 66 -19.95 -0.42 -2.37
C ASP A 66 -19.92 -1.92 -2.73
N PHE A 67 -20.49 -2.74 -1.85
CA PHE A 67 -20.65 -4.18 -2.07
C PHE A 67 -22.09 -4.57 -2.38
N SER A 68 -23.04 -3.62 -2.35
CA SER A 68 -24.47 -3.88 -2.42
C SER A 68 -24.86 -4.97 -1.41
N GLU A 69 -25.40 -6.11 -1.87
CA GLU A 69 -25.78 -7.24 -1.03
C GLU A 69 -24.64 -8.23 -0.74
N LEU A 70 -23.44 -8.00 -1.30
CA LEU A 70 -22.30 -8.89 -1.09
C LEU A 70 -21.61 -8.59 0.25
N SER A 71 -21.06 -9.64 0.86
CA SER A 71 -20.20 -9.48 2.03
C SER A 71 -18.81 -9.00 1.64
N GLN A 72 -18.19 -8.20 2.51
CA GLN A 72 -16.78 -7.83 2.34
C GLN A 72 -15.88 -9.07 2.38
N PRO A 73 -14.75 -9.07 1.64
CA PRO A 73 -13.76 -10.13 1.76
C PRO A 73 -13.28 -10.30 3.21
N SER A 74 -13.05 -11.54 3.62
CA SER A 74 -12.48 -11.80 4.95
C SER A 74 -11.08 -11.17 5.07
N ARG A 75 -10.68 -10.86 6.31
CA ARG A 75 -9.46 -10.09 6.61
C ARG A 75 -8.20 -10.62 5.90
N GLN A 76 -8.05 -11.94 5.80
CA GLN A 76 -6.89 -12.57 5.15
C GLN A 76 -6.83 -12.35 3.63
N PHE A 77 -7.96 -12.09 2.98
CA PHE A 77 -8.04 -11.87 1.54
C PHE A 77 -8.02 -10.40 1.15
N LYS A 78 -8.37 -9.50 2.07
CA LYS A 78 -8.38 -8.05 1.86
C LYS A 78 -7.12 -7.57 1.12
N PRO A 79 -5.88 -7.71 1.61
CA PRO A 79 -4.74 -7.21 0.86
C PRO A 79 -4.44 -7.87 -0.48
N ARG A 80 -4.92 -9.09 -0.71
CA ARG A 80 -4.75 -9.78 -2.01
C ARG A 80 -5.67 -9.20 -3.06
N TYR A 81 -6.87 -8.76 -2.67
CA TYR A 81 -7.87 -8.24 -3.59
C TYR A 81 -7.78 -6.73 -3.83
N ILE A 82 -6.80 -6.03 -3.24
CA ILE A 82 -6.68 -4.58 -3.39
C ILE A 82 -6.58 -4.13 -4.86
N THR A 83 -5.86 -4.87 -5.71
CA THR A 83 -5.72 -4.56 -7.14
C THR A 83 -7.05 -4.74 -7.88
N VAL A 84 -7.78 -5.83 -7.61
CA VAL A 84 -9.08 -6.10 -8.24
C VAL A 84 -10.13 -5.11 -7.74
N ALA A 85 -10.10 -4.74 -6.46
CA ALA A 85 -10.97 -3.71 -5.91
C ALA A 85 -10.75 -2.36 -6.61
N GLY A 86 -9.49 -1.98 -6.88
CA GLY A 86 -9.17 -0.79 -7.66
C GLY A 86 -9.72 -0.86 -9.09
N LEU A 87 -9.50 -1.97 -9.79
CA LEU A 87 -10.02 -2.18 -11.15
C LEU A 87 -11.55 -2.12 -11.21
N ALA A 88 -12.24 -2.77 -10.28
CA ALA A 88 -13.69 -2.77 -10.20
C ALA A 88 -14.28 -1.40 -9.85
N SER A 89 -13.49 -0.51 -9.25
CA SER A 89 -13.92 0.84 -8.90
C SER A 89 -13.86 1.83 -10.07
N VAL A 90 -13.31 1.43 -11.23
CA VAL A 90 -13.23 2.29 -12.40
C VAL A 90 -14.52 2.19 -13.23
N ASP A 91 -15.06 3.32 -13.66
CA ASP A 91 -16.18 3.35 -14.61
C ASP A 91 -15.74 2.78 -15.97
N PRO A 92 -16.26 1.62 -16.42
CA PRO A 92 -15.84 1.00 -17.67
C PRO A 92 -16.01 1.90 -18.89
N ARG A 93 -16.98 2.82 -18.85
CA ARG A 93 -17.25 3.76 -19.95
C ARG A 93 -16.13 4.77 -20.16
N LYS A 94 -15.29 4.99 -19.15
CA LYS A 94 -14.12 5.89 -19.23
C LYS A 94 -12.86 5.20 -19.79
N ILE A 95 -12.87 3.87 -19.90
CA ILE A 95 -11.73 3.08 -20.41
C ILE A 95 -11.95 2.66 -21.87
N LEU A 96 -13.20 2.38 -22.26
CA LEU A 96 -13.56 1.84 -23.58
C LEU A 96 -13.89 2.92 -24.64
N ALA A 97 -13.65 4.20 -24.32
CA ALA A 97 -13.89 5.34 -25.22
C ALA A 97 -12.62 5.75 -25.97
#